data_AF-A0A3S0J897-F1
#
_entry.id   AF-A0A3S0J897-F1
#
_cell.length_a   1.000
_cell.length_b   1.000
_cell.length_c   1.000
_cell.angle_alpha   90.00
_cell.angle_beta   90.00
_cell.angle_gamma   90.00
#
_symmetry.space_group_name_H-M   'P 1'
#
loop_
_entity.id
_entity.type
_entity.pdbx_description
1 polymer ?
#
loop_
_entity_poly.entity_id
_entity_poly.type
_entity_poly.pdbx_seq_one_letter_code
_entity_poly.pdbx_strand_id
1 'polypeptide(L)'
;MISVYPKYISIKYWAATVCDDYSDFPLPVLHDETKWAAWAQDLISIEPFMIAGVPSPYKDVRKKDGELAFKNWEEWAKKAYLVMLSDPE
;
A
#
# COMPACT_ATOMS: atom_id res chain seq x y z
N MET A 1 -7.40 6.51 13.24
CA MET A 1 -6.89 5.33 12.52
C MET A 1 -5.40 5.54 12.32
N ILE A 2 -4.53 4.65 12.80
CA ILE A 2 -3.07 4.82 12.64
C ILE A 2 -2.51 3.47 12.20
N SER A 3 -2.34 3.31 10.90
CA SER A 3 -1.53 2.22 10.32
C SER A 3 -0.19 2.15 11.06
N VAL A 4 0.31 0.95 11.37
CA VAL A 4 1.61 0.84 12.07
C VAL A 4 2.72 1.32 11.13
N TYR A 5 3.71 2.03 11.66
CA TYR A 5 4.86 2.47 10.86
C TYR A 5 5.59 1.24 10.25
N PRO A 6 5.78 1.17 8.92
CA PRO A 6 6.21 -0.04 8.21
C PRO A 6 7.69 -0.43 8.35
N LYS A 7 8.39 0.06 9.37
CA LYS A 7 9.81 -0.24 9.59
C LYS A 7 9.97 -1.38 10.58
N TYR A 8 10.83 -2.36 10.24
CA TYR A 8 11.14 -3.53 11.06
C TYR A 8 9.99 -4.52 11.28
N ILE A 9 8.93 -4.43 10.47
CA ILE A 9 7.83 -5.40 10.44
C ILE A 9 7.78 -6.09 9.08
N SER A 10 7.07 -7.21 8.96
CA SER A 10 6.85 -7.83 7.64
C SER A 10 5.76 -7.09 6.88
N ILE A 11 5.80 -7.19 5.54
CA ILE A 11 4.74 -6.60 4.73
C ILE A 11 3.39 -7.26 4.99
N LYS A 12 3.37 -8.57 5.27
CA LYS A 12 2.12 -9.26 5.58
C LYS A 12 1.46 -8.70 6.84
N TYR A 13 2.25 -8.40 7.87
CA TYR A 13 1.75 -7.78 9.09
C TYR A 13 1.24 -6.36 8.80
N TRP A 14 2.01 -5.56 8.06
CA TRP A 14 1.60 -4.20 7.70
C TRP A 14 0.32 -4.17 6.86
N ALA A 15 0.23 -5.03 5.84
CA ALA A 15 -0.95 -5.18 5.00
C ALA A 15 -2.18 -5.57 5.84
N ALA A 16 -2.02 -6.47 6.82
CA ALA A 16 -3.08 -6.83 7.74
C ALA A 16 -3.55 -5.64 8.59
N THR A 17 -2.62 -4.82 9.11
CA THR A 17 -3.00 -3.61 9.87
C THR A 17 -3.76 -2.61 9.00
N VAL A 18 -3.36 -2.44 7.74
CA VAL A 18 -4.10 -1.59 6.78
C VAL A 18 -5.51 -2.13 6.53
N CYS A 19 -5.67 -3.46 6.42
CA CYS A 19 -6.98 -4.08 6.25
C CYS A 19 -7.89 -3.91 7.48
N ASP A 20 -7.32 -3.96 8.68
CA ASP A 20 -8.05 -3.77 9.94
C ASP A 20 -8.50 -2.31 10.10
N ASP A 21 -7.58 -1.38 9.85
CA ASP A 21 -7.81 0.05 9.91
C ASP A 21 -8.90 0.48 8.90
N TYR A 22 -8.81 0.06 7.64
CA TYR A 22 -9.75 0.43 6.58
C TYR A 22 -10.78 -0.68 6.31
N SER A 23 -11.27 -1.35 7.36
CA SER A 23 -12.15 -2.52 7.29
C SER A 23 -13.53 -2.25 6.65
N ASP A 24 -13.93 -0.99 6.52
CA ASP A 24 -15.13 -0.56 5.78
C ASP A 24 -14.99 -0.71 4.25
N PHE A 25 -13.78 -0.92 3.74
CA PHE A 25 -13.48 -1.05 2.32
C PHE A 25 -13.11 -2.49 1.93
N PRO A 26 -13.40 -2.93 0.69
CA PRO A 26 -13.09 -4.29 0.23
C PRO A 26 -11.60 -4.42 -0.14
N LEU A 27 -10.73 -4.42 0.87
CA LEU A 27 -9.29 -4.43 0.66
C LEU A 27 -8.75 -5.80 0.23
N PRO A 28 -7.78 -5.86 -0.70
CA PRO A 28 -7.15 -7.10 -1.08
C PRO A 28 -6.27 -7.61 0.07
N VAL A 29 -6.36 -8.92 0.36
CA VAL A 29 -5.51 -9.56 1.37
C VAL A 29 -4.19 -10.00 0.72
N LEU A 30 -3.06 -9.62 1.33
CA LEU A 30 -1.74 -10.06 0.89
C LEU A 30 -1.44 -11.47 1.40
N HIS A 31 -1.62 -12.47 0.54
CA HIS A 31 -1.29 -13.86 0.87
C HIS A 31 0.20 -14.20 0.66
N ASP A 32 0.83 -13.60 -0.34
CA ASP A 32 2.21 -13.89 -0.79
C ASP A 32 3.01 -12.59 -0.84
N GLU A 33 4.00 -12.46 0.05
CA GLU A 33 4.83 -11.25 0.19
C GLU A 33 5.64 -10.93 -1.07
N THR A 34 5.92 -11.94 -1.92
CA THR A 34 6.64 -11.71 -3.18
C THR A 34 5.81 -10.93 -4.19
N LYS A 35 4.48 -10.95 -4.05
CA LYS A 35 3.52 -10.24 -4.91
C LYS A 35 3.10 -8.89 -4.36
N TRP A 36 3.88 -8.32 -3.44
CA TRP A 36 3.56 -7.06 -2.78
C TRP A 36 3.22 -5.93 -3.76
N ALA A 37 3.92 -5.83 -4.89
CA ALA A 37 3.71 -4.73 -5.84
C ALA A 37 2.38 -4.86 -6.57
N ALA A 38 1.96 -6.08 -6.91
CA ALA A 38 0.64 -6.32 -7.49
C ALA A 38 -0.47 -5.99 -6.46
N TRP A 39 -0.30 -6.46 -5.22
CA TRP A 39 -1.20 -6.14 -4.12
C TRP A 39 -1.30 -4.63 -3.85
N ALA A 40 -0.16 -3.94 -3.78
CA ALA A 40 -0.11 -2.50 -3.58
C ALA A 40 -0.81 -1.76 -4.73
N GLN A 41 -0.67 -2.23 -5.97
CA GLN A 41 -1.36 -1.65 -7.12
C GLN A 41 -2.88 -1.80 -7.03
N ASP A 42 -3.35 -2.95 -6.53
CA ASP A 42 -4.77 -3.17 -6.28
C ASP A 42 -5.27 -2.30 -5.12
N LEU A 43 -4.49 -2.19 -4.04
CA LEU A 43 -4.79 -1.36 -2.88
C LEU A 43 -4.98 0.12 -3.26
N ILE A 44 -4.03 0.71 -4.01
CA ILE A 44 -4.12 2.13 -4.38
C ILE A 44 -5.28 2.46 -5.34
N SER A 45 -5.94 1.43 -5.90
CA SER A 45 -7.12 1.60 -6.74
C SER A 45 -8.41 1.72 -5.92
N ILE A 46 -8.32 1.61 -4.59
CA ILE A 46 -9.46 1.70 -3.67
C ILE A 46 -9.56 3.12 -3.12
N GLU A 47 -10.80 3.60 -2.97
CA GLU A 47 -11.17 4.99 -2.70
C GLU A 47 -10.30 5.74 -1.68
N PRO A 48 -10.14 5.30 -0.41
CA PRO A 48 -9.33 6.00 0.59
C PRO A 48 -7.87 6.21 0.15
N PHE A 49 -7.27 5.21 -0.52
CA PHE A 49 -5.87 5.29 -0.95
C PHE A 49 -5.71 6.10 -2.23
N MET A 50 -6.71 6.05 -3.09
CA MET A 50 -6.77 6.84 -4.32
C MET A 50 -6.92 8.33 -3.99
N ILE A 51 -7.83 8.67 -3.06
CA ILE A 51 -8.07 10.05 -2.59
C ILE A 51 -6.83 10.60 -1.89
N ALA A 52 -6.25 9.83 -0.98
CA ALA A 52 -5.01 10.23 -0.29
C ALA A 52 -3.84 10.40 -1.28
N GLY A 53 -3.89 9.80 -2.47
CA GLY A 53 -2.84 9.90 -3.47
C GLY A 53 -1.65 8.96 -3.19
N VAL A 54 -1.92 7.77 -2.65
CA VAL A 54 -0.89 6.77 -2.37
C VAL A 54 -0.17 6.40 -3.67
N PRO A 55 1.18 6.43 -3.70
CA PRO A 55 1.93 6.25 -4.95
C PRO A 55 1.81 4.82 -5.48
N SER A 56 1.78 4.72 -6.81
CA SER A 56 1.88 3.44 -7.52
C SER A 56 3.20 2.72 -7.24
N PRO A 57 3.19 1.41 -6.97
CA PRO A 57 4.42 0.62 -6.83
C PRO A 57 5.17 0.46 -8.17
N TYR A 58 4.51 0.73 -9.31
CA TYR A 58 5.07 0.67 -10.67
C TYR A 58 5.30 2.08 -11.24
N LYS A 59 6.35 2.24 -12.07
CA LYS A 59 6.64 3.50 -12.78
C LYS A 59 5.55 3.86 -13.80
N ASP A 60 5.00 2.86 -14.47
CA ASP A 60 3.84 3.02 -15.36
C ASP A 60 2.61 2.40 -14.69
N VAL A 61 1.72 3.26 -14.20
CA VAL A 61 0.50 2.86 -13.47
C VAL A 61 -0.43 1.99 -14.32
N ARG A 62 -0.31 2.04 -15.65
CA ARG A 62 -1.14 1.25 -16.58
C ARG A 62 -0.64 -0.19 -16.76
N LYS A 63 0.54 -0.55 -16.25
CA LYS A 63 1.16 -1.86 -16.41
C LYS A 63 1.44 -2.52 -15.05
N LYS A 64 0.62 -3.50 -14.67
CA LYS A 64 0.72 -4.22 -13.38
C LYS A 64 1.89 -5.23 -13.30
N ASP A 65 2.76 -5.24 -14.30
CA ASP A 65 3.94 -6.08 -14.48
C ASP A 65 5.16 -5.27 -14.96
N GLY A 66 5.07 -3.95 -14.87
CA GLY A 66 6.10 -3.02 -15.32
C GLY A 66 7.28 -2.91 -14.35
N GLU A 67 8.20 -2.02 -14.68
CA GLU A 67 9.32 -1.70 -13.80
C GLU A 67 8.82 -1.07 -12.49
N LEU A 68 9.33 -1.57 -11.36
CA LEU A 68 8.99 -1.04 -10.05
C LEU A 68 9.52 0.39 -9.90
N ALA A 69 8.70 1.26 -9.30
CA ALA A 69 9.09 2.62 -8.92
C ALA A 69 9.96 2.66 -7.65
N PHE A 70 9.94 1.57 -6.87
CA PHE A 70 10.60 1.45 -5.58
C PHE A 70 11.49 0.21 -5.54
N LYS A 71 12.58 0.28 -4.77
CA LYS A 71 13.55 -0.82 -4.67
C LYS A 71 12.95 -2.05 -3.99
N ASN A 72 12.09 -1.83 -3.01
CA ASN A 72 11.44 -2.88 -2.24
C ASN A 72 10.14 -2.36 -1.63
N TRP A 73 9.40 -3.29 -1.02
CA TRP A 73 8.13 -3.00 -0.39
C TRP A 73 8.25 -1.98 0.75
N GLU A 74 9.34 -2.02 1.53
CA GLU A 74 9.51 -1.13 2.69
C GLU A 74 9.60 0.33 2.28
N GLU A 75 10.28 0.61 1.17
CA GLU A 75 10.43 1.95 0.64
C GLU A 75 9.08 2.52 0.20
N TRP A 76 8.32 1.71 -0.55
CA TRP A 76 6.96 2.06 -0.97
C TRP A 76 6.03 2.23 0.24
N ALA A 77 6.02 1.28 1.18
CA ALA A 77 5.13 1.31 2.34
C ALA A 77 5.39 2.53 3.22
N LYS A 78 6.65 2.95 3.40
CA LYS A 78 6.99 4.20 4.12
C LYS A 78 6.37 5.43 3.44
N LYS A 79 6.41 5.49 2.10
CA LYS A 79 5.78 6.59 1.35
C LYS A 79 4.26 6.53 1.44
N ALA A 80 3.68 5.35 1.25
CA ALA A 80 2.25 5.11 1.39
C ALA A 80 1.75 5.53 2.77
N TYR A 81 2.44 5.11 3.84
CA TYR A 81 2.13 5.49 5.21
C TYR A 81 2.15 7.00 5.44
N LEU A 82 3.19 7.69 4.96
CA LEU A 82 3.27 9.15 5.10
C LEU A 82 2.14 9.88 4.38
N VAL A 83 1.73 9.36 3.21
CA VAL A 83 0.61 9.92 2.44
C VAL A 83 -0.72 9.65 3.17
N MET A 84 -0.95 8.43 3.63
CA MET A 84 -2.14 8.06 4.42
C MET A 84 -2.27 8.89 5.71
N LEU A 85 -1.14 9.24 6.35
CA LEU A 85 -1.12 10.13 7.52
C LEU A 85 -1.37 11.60 7.19
N SER A 86 -1.05 12.02 5.97
CA SER A 86 -1.11 13.42 5.57
C SER A 86 -2.50 13.81 5.08
N ASP A 87 -3.43 12.85 4.94
CA ASP A 87 -4.81 13.10 4.57
C ASP A 87 -5.49 13.88 5.71
N PRO A 88 -5.77 15.19 5.52
CA PRO A 88 -6.53 15.96 6.48
C PRO A 88 -8.01 15.67 6.24
N GLU A 89 -8.77 15.41 7.31
CA GLU A 89 -10.23 15.34 7.32
C GLU A 89 -10.92 16.37 6.39
#